data_AF-A0A550CEZ4-F1
#
_entry.id   AF-A0A550CEZ4-F1
#
_cell.length_a   1.000
_cell.length_b   1.000
_cell.length_c   1.000
_cell.angle_alpha   90.00
_cell.angle_beta   90.00
_cell.angle_gamma   90.00
#
_symmetry.space_group_name_H-M   'P 1'
#
loop_
_entity.id
_entity.type
_entity.pdbx_description
1 polymer ?
#
loop_
_entity_poly.entity_id
_entity_poly.type
_entity_poly.pdbx_seq_one_letter_code
_entity_poly.pdbx_strand_id
1 'polypeptide(L)'
;MTIAWNISTAVLNGVHALKAATSQAPKDRKGLLPPAFDATSHSHRCLAQLRSKDKPIEKYIYLSSLKNNDQDMFYKLCVGYMSEFTPIIYTPTVGDACLQFSHIYRRPEGLFVSIKDKGRIGEVLRNWPRIDAARISVVTDGSRILGLGDLGVNGMPISVGKLSLYVAGAGIRPESTVPICLDLGTNNQQFLDDPLYLGLRQTRVPTEEMDEFMDEFMREVSAVFPKLMVQFEDFSTDNAFRYLARYRDKYPVFNDDIQGTGAVVLSGFINAARLSSAASGRPLADHRVVFFGAGSAGVGVAQQLTSFFTINGLSEQEARERIYLVDSQGLVYDKRGRLPEHKKYFSRKDYDGPPMKSLLDIIDYVKPTALMGLSTITDAFTPEVIRRMSELNARPIIFPLSNPVRLSECSFENAVAYSDGKVLFASGSPFDPIDFHGRTLYPGQGNNMYIFPGLGFGCILARVAHVTNSMVEASSLGLANSLTEDEREQDLLYPRIERIREISAANAVAVIRAAQKAGVDHSAKLRKLSDDELASFVGRSMWSP
;
A
#
# COMPACT_ATOMS: atom_id res chain seq x y z
N MET A 1 -8.72 32.84 3.34
CA MET A 1 -7.99 34.11 3.19
C MET A 1 -6.62 33.94 3.82
N THR A 2 -5.59 33.97 2.99
CA THR A 2 -4.14 34.05 3.25
C THR A 2 -3.62 33.64 4.64
N ILE A 3 -3.20 32.39 4.80
CA ILE A 3 -2.21 32.06 5.84
C ILE A 3 -0.84 32.42 5.24
N ALA A 4 -0.30 33.54 5.72
CA ALA A 4 1.03 34.00 5.39
C ALA A 4 2.06 32.94 5.77
N TRP A 5 2.96 32.63 4.83
CA TRP A 5 4.25 32.03 5.15
C TRP A 5 5.01 33.04 6.02
N ASN A 6 5.04 32.84 7.33
CA ASN A 6 5.91 33.61 8.21
C ASN A 6 7.36 33.14 7.97
N ILE A 7 8.02 33.75 6.98
CA ILE A 7 9.46 33.80 6.90
C ILE A 7 9.85 35.19 7.40
N SER A 8 10.35 35.24 8.63
CA SER A 8 11.02 36.42 9.17
C SER A 8 12.52 36.10 9.24
N THR A 9 13.27 36.48 8.22
CA THR A 9 14.72 36.64 8.29
C THR A 9 15.01 38.12 8.52
N ALA A 10 15.22 38.50 9.78
CA ALA A 10 15.83 39.78 10.12
C ALA A 10 17.29 39.51 10.50
N VAL A 11 18.21 39.85 9.58
CA VAL A 11 19.64 40.00 9.91
C VAL A 11 19.80 41.40 10.47
N LEU A 12 20.12 41.52 11.76
CA LEU A 12 20.79 42.69 12.33
C LEU A 12 21.48 42.34 13.65
N ASN A 13 22.80 42.52 13.63
CA ASN A 13 23.77 42.57 14.72
C ASN A 13 24.00 41.28 15.51
N GLY A 14 25.15 40.66 15.23
CA GLY A 14 25.56 39.37 15.76
C GLY A 14 25.56 39.28 17.28
N VAL A 15 24.61 38.52 17.80
CA VAL A 15 24.73 37.59 18.94
C VAL A 15 23.65 36.53 18.71
N HIS A 16 24.03 35.26 18.55
CA HIS A 16 23.07 34.16 18.43
C HIS A 16 22.40 33.88 19.78
N ALA A 17 21.20 34.43 19.99
CA ALA A 17 20.28 33.96 21.01
C ALA A 17 19.11 33.23 20.32
N LEU A 18 19.04 31.91 20.51
CA LEU A 18 17.88 31.08 20.15
C LEU A 18 16.66 31.56 20.96
N LYS A 19 15.89 32.51 20.41
CA LYS A 19 14.52 32.73 20.89
C LYS A 19 13.68 31.57 20.37
N ALA A 20 13.32 30.66 21.27
CA ALA A 20 12.20 29.76 21.06
C ALA A 20 11.03 30.59 20.52
N ALA A 21 10.52 30.26 19.33
CA ALA A 21 9.33 30.89 18.79
C ALA A 21 8.21 30.66 19.80
N THR A 22 7.88 31.71 20.55
CA THR A 22 6.70 31.72 21.39
C THR A 22 5.51 31.52 20.46
N SER A 23 4.83 30.38 20.63
CA SER A 23 3.48 30.16 20.10
C SER A 23 2.67 31.41 20.43
N GLN A 24 2.45 32.29 19.44
CA GLN A 24 1.57 33.43 19.63
C GLN A 24 0.20 32.85 19.95
N ALA A 25 -0.37 33.25 21.09
CA ALA A 25 -1.76 32.95 21.41
C ALA A 25 -2.61 33.27 20.16
N PRO A 26 -3.56 32.39 19.76
CA PRO A 26 -4.34 32.61 18.56
C PRO A 26 -4.97 34.00 18.63
N LYS A 27 -4.60 34.85 17.67
CA LYS A 27 -5.17 36.20 17.56
C LYS A 27 -6.69 36.09 17.55
N ASP A 28 -7.36 36.99 18.25
CA ASP A 28 -8.82 37.09 18.24
C ASP A 28 -9.31 37.14 16.79
N ARG A 29 -10.18 36.18 16.41
CA ARG A 29 -10.72 36.06 15.05
C ARG A 29 -11.92 36.98 14.81
N LYS A 30 -12.29 37.81 15.79
CA LYS A 30 -13.37 38.80 15.68
C LYS A 30 -13.14 39.71 14.47
N GLY A 31 -14.16 39.81 13.61
CA GLY A 31 -14.10 40.57 12.36
C GLY A 31 -13.48 39.83 11.17
N LEU A 32 -12.90 38.65 11.37
CA LEU A 32 -12.33 37.81 10.29
C LEU A 32 -13.21 36.60 9.92
N LEU A 33 -14.28 36.36 10.69
CA LEU A 33 -15.25 35.29 10.45
C LEU A 33 -16.69 35.84 10.43
N PRO A 34 -17.61 35.19 9.71
CA PRO A 34 -19.03 35.51 9.78
C PRO A 34 -19.55 35.46 11.24
N PRO A 35 -20.48 36.33 11.64
CA PRO A 35 -20.95 36.44 13.03
C PRO A 35 -21.56 35.16 13.61
N ALA A 36 -22.12 34.30 12.75
CA ALA A 36 -22.74 33.03 13.12
C ALA A 36 -21.88 31.80 12.72
N PHE A 37 -20.57 31.97 12.54
CA PHE A 37 -19.69 30.85 12.21
C PHE A 37 -19.59 29.88 13.39
N ASP A 38 -19.90 28.61 13.12
CA ASP A 38 -19.76 27.48 14.04
C ASP A 38 -18.97 26.36 13.36
N ALA A 39 -18.04 25.75 14.09
CA ALA A 39 -17.13 24.74 13.55
C ALA A 39 -17.85 23.43 13.20
N THR A 40 -18.87 23.04 13.96
CA THR A 40 -19.67 21.82 13.71
C THR A 40 -20.52 22.00 12.46
N SER A 41 -21.21 23.14 12.35
CA SER A 41 -21.95 23.52 11.16
C SER A 41 -21.03 23.64 9.94
N HIS A 42 -19.78 24.08 10.14
CA HIS A 42 -18.81 24.13 9.05
C HIS A 42 -18.42 22.75 8.52
N SER A 43 -18.23 21.73 9.38
CA SER A 43 -17.95 20.37 8.89
C SER A 43 -19.10 19.81 8.06
N HIS A 44 -20.36 20.04 8.48
CA HIS A 44 -21.53 19.68 7.67
C HIS A 44 -21.58 20.43 6.34
N ARG A 45 -21.22 21.72 6.34
CA ARG A 45 -21.11 22.52 5.11
C ARG A 45 -20.07 21.95 4.14
N CYS A 46 -18.92 21.51 4.66
CA CYS A 46 -17.87 20.91 3.84
C CYS A 46 -18.29 19.54 3.28
N LEU A 47 -18.98 18.73 4.08
CA LEU A 47 -19.51 17.44 3.63
C LEU A 47 -20.61 17.59 2.58
N ALA A 48 -21.52 18.56 2.75
CA ALA A 48 -22.56 18.86 1.77
C ALA A 48 -21.97 19.32 0.43
N GLN A 49 -20.89 20.10 0.44
CA GLN A 49 -20.18 20.51 -0.78
C GLN A 49 -19.48 19.35 -1.49
N LEU A 50 -18.94 18.39 -0.74
CA LEU A 50 -18.38 17.16 -1.31
C LEU A 50 -19.48 16.33 -1.99
N ARG A 51 -20.59 16.12 -1.28
CA ARG A 51 -21.72 15.29 -1.73
C ARG A 51 -22.51 15.92 -2.87
N SER A 52 -22.42 17.24 -3.07
CA SER A 52 -23.02 17.92 -4.23
C SER A 52 -22.23 17.78 -5.53
N LYS A 53 -21.07 17.11 -5.52
CA LYS A 53 -20.32 16.79 -6.74
C LYS A 53 -20.74 15.43 -7.28
N ASP A 54 -20.98 15.38 -8.57
CA ASP A 54 -21.46 14.16 -9.24
C ASP A 54 -20.29 13.23 -9.57
N LYS A 55 -19.16 13.79 -10.03
CA LYS A 55 -18.02 13.00 -10.50
C LYS A 55 -16.96 12.79 -9.41
N PRO A 56 -16.38 11.58 -9.28
CA PRO A 56 -15.30 11.32 -8.34
C PRO A 56 -14.11 12.28 -8.47
N ILE A 57 -13.70 12.62 -9.69
CA ILE A 57 -12.60 13.58 -9.92
C ILE A 57 -12.91 14.99 -9.40
N GLU A 58 -14.16 15.45 -9.45
CA GLU A 58 -14.55 16.75 -8.90
C GLU A 58 -14.51 16.73 -7.37
N LYS A 59 -14.88 15.60 -6.75
CA LYS A 59 -14.71 15.37 -5.31
C LYS A 59 -13.24 15.41 -4.93
N TYR A 60 -12.36 14.76 -5.70
CA TYR A 60 -10.91 14.79 -5.48
C TYR A 60 -10.36 16.22 -5.53
N ILE A 61 -10.71 17.00 -6.57
CA ILE A 61 -10.27 18.40 -6.72
C ILE A 61 -10.75 19.26 -5.54
N TYR A 62 -12.01 19.07 -5.10
CA TYR A 62 -12.53 19.75 -3.92
C TYR A 62 -11.76 19.38 -2.66
N LEU A 63 -11.48 18.10 -2.44
CA LEU A 63 -10.74 17.62 -1.27
C LEU A 63 -9.28 18.09 -1.26
N SER A 64 -8.61 18.09 -2.41
CA SER A 64 -7.26 18.68 -2.55
C SER A 64 -7.27 20.17 -2.20
N SER A 65 -8.30 20.91 -2.65
CA SER A 65 -8.49 22.31 -2.26
C SER A 65 -8.77 22.46 -0.77
N LEU A 66 -9.60 21.61 -0.17
CA LEU A 66 -9.89 21.65 1.27
C LEU A 66 -8.62 21.41 2.08
N LYS A 67 -7.86 20.35 1.77
CA LYS A 67 -6.58 20.04 2.42
C LYS A 67 -5.61 21.22 2.40
N ASN A 68 -5.53 21.93 1.28
CA ASN A 68 -4.64 23.09 1.10
C ASN A 68 -5.10 24.37 1.84
N ASN A 69 -6.39 24.47 2.21
CA ASN A 69 -6.93 25.65 2.88
C ASN A 69 -7.22 25.42 4.37
N ASP A 70 -7.61 24.21 4.75
CA ASP A 70 -7.96 23.79 6.09
C ASP A 70 -7.62 22.29 6.26
N GLN A 71 -6.35 22.03 6.59
CA GLN A 71 -5.80 20.69 6.70
C GLN A 71 -6.45 19.88 7.84
N ASP A 72 -6.75 20.53 8.96
CA ASP A 72 -7.42 19.90 10.10
C ASP A 72 -8.84 19.47 9.73
N MET A 73 -9.62 20.34 9.05
CA MET A 73 -10.95 19.97 8.57
C MET A 73 -10.91 18.81 7.55
N PHE A 74 -9.94 18.83 6.62
CA PHE A 74 -9.76 17.72 5.68
C PHE A 74 -9.57 16.39 6.40
N TYR A 75 -8.62 16.30 7.34
CA TYR A 75 -8.36 15.06 8.06
C TYR A 75 -9.47 14.70 9.05
N LYS A 76 -10.15 15.68 9.64
CA LYS A 76 -11.35 15.44 10.48
C LYS A 76 -12.42 14.71 9.69
N LEU A 77 -12.67 15.13 8.46
CA LEU A 77 -13.64 14.47 7.60
C LEU A 77 -13.15 13.10 7.11
N CYS A 78 -11.87 12.95 6.75
CA CYS A 78 -11.31 11.65 6.38
C CYS A 78 -11.47 10.62 7.51
N VAL A 79 -11.17 10.99 8.76
CA VAL A 79 -11.30 10.09 9.92
C VAL A 79 -12.76 9.81 10.24
N GLY A 80 -13.64 10.81 10.15
CA GLY A 80 -15.07 10.65 10.45
C GLY A 80 -15.87 9.88 9.40
N TYR A 81 -15.39 9.82 8.16
CA TYR A 81 -16.10 9.23 7.01
C TYR A 81 -15.16 8.37 6.14
N MET A 82 -14.38 7.49 6.79
CA MET A 82 -13.28 6.76 6.14
C MET A 82 -13.71 5.98 4.89
N SER A 83 -14.84 5.27 4.92
CA SER A 83 -15.36 4.51 3.78
C SER A 83 -15.82 5.39 2.61
N GLU A 84 -16.34 6.59 2.87
CA GLU A 84 -16.73 7.55 1.82
C GLU A 84 -15.51 8.28 1.23
N PHE A 85 -14.51 8.60 2.05
CA PHE A 85 -13.36 9.41 1.65
C PHE A 85 -12.24 8.61 1.01
N THR A 86 -11.97 7.39 1.48
CA THR A 86 -10.85 6.57 0.99
C THR A 86 -10.90 6.35 -0.52
N PRO A 87 -12.04 5.96 -1.14
CA PRO A 87 -12.10 5.77 -2.59
C PRO A 87 -11.88 7.06 -3.42
N ILE A 88 -11.96 8.23 -2.78
CA ILE A 88 -11.76 9.54 -3.42
C ILE A 88 -10.30 9.98 -3.31
N ILE A 89 -9.69 9.88 -2.13
CA ILE A 89 -8.29 10.31 -1.90
C ILE A 89 -7.27 9.23 -2.27
N TYR A 90 -7.74 8.02 -2.55
CA TYR A 90 -6.97 6.85 -2.93
C TYR A 90 -7.65 6.11 -4.10
N THR A 91 -7.34 4.83 -4.32
CA THR A 91 -7.91 4.05 -5.44
C THR A 91 -9.44 3.90 -5.30
N PRO A 92 -10.23 4.05 -6.38
CA PRO A 92 -9.78 4.23 -7.77
C PRO A 92 -9.53 5.69 -8.20
N THR A 93 -10.13 6.68 -7.53
CA THR A 93 -10.17 8.08 -8.02
C THR A 93 -8.79 8.73 -8.13
N VAL A 94 -7.82 8.34 -7.28
CA VAL A 94 -6.44 8.83 -7.39
C VAL A 94 -5.79 8.47 -8.73
N GLY A 95 -6.19 7.37 -9.37
CA GLY A 95 -5.74 7.00 -10.72
C GLY A 95 -6.21 8.02 -11.76
N ASP A 96 -7.48 8.44 -11.69
CA ASP A 96 -8.03 9.49 -12.55
C ASP A 96 -7.33 10.83 -12.32
N ALA A 97 -7.00 11.13 -11.05
CA ALA A 97 -6.24 12.31 -10.69
C ALA A 97 -4.82 12.27 -11.27
N CYS A 98 -4.16 11.10 -11.31
CA CYS A 98 -2.86 10.94 -11.96
C CYS A 98 -2.98 11.18 -13.46
N LEU A 99 -3.92 10.54 -14.16
CA LEU A 99 -4.11 10.71 -15.60
C LEU A 99 -4.31 12.18 -16.01
N GLN A 100 -4.94 12.97 -15.14
CA GLN A 100 -5.27 14.37 -15.39
C GLN A 100 -4.37 15.35 -14.61
N PHE A 101 -3.32 14.90 -13.92
CA PHE A 101 -2.62 15.70 -12.90
C PHE A 101 -2.13 17.05 -13.42
N SER A 102 -1.47 17.03 -14.59
CA SER A 102 -1.00 18.24 -15.27
C SER A 102 -2.11 19.24 -15.59
N HIS A 103 -3.33 18.78 -15.87
CA HIS A 103 -4.48 19.63 -16.22
C HIS A 103 -5.25 20.14 -15.00
N ILE A 104 -5.25 19.38 -13.90
CA ILE A 104 -5.94 19.75 -12.66
C ILE A 104 -5.03 20.42 -11.62
N TYR A 105 -3.74 20.57 -11.95
CA TYR A 105 -2.74 21.17 -11.06
C TYR A 105 -3.11 22.61 -10.67
N ARG A 106 -2.99 22.91 -9.38
CA ARG A 106 -3.36 24.23 -8.81
C ARG A 106 -2.30 24.81 -7.89
N ARG A 107 -1.71 23.96 -7.04
CA ARG A 107 -0.71 24.34 -6.06
C ARG A 107 0.35 23.24 -5.95
N PRO A 108 1.60 23.61 -5.68
CA PRO A 108 2.64 22.62 -5.43
C PRO A 108 2.33 21.86 -4.14
N GLU A 109 2.43 20.53 -4.21
CA GLU A 109 2.36 19.62 -3.07
C GLU A 109 3.44 18.53 -3.26
N GLY A 110 4.40 18.49 -2.33
CA GLY A 110 5.55 17.58 -2.41
C GLY A 110 6.82 18.19 -3.01
N LEU A 111 7.85 17.35 -3.12
CA LEU A 111 9.14 17.65 -3.75
C LEU A 111 9.24 16.94 -5.10
N PHE A 112 9.77 17.66 -6.10
CA PHE A 112 10.10 17.11 -7.40
C PHE A 112 11.62 17.16 -7.54
N VAL A 113 12.25 16.01 -7.79
CA VAL A 113 13.70 15.91 -8.01
C VAL A 113 13.89 15.31 -9.37
N SER A 114 14.48 16.07 -10.30
CA SER A 114 14.64 15.64 -11.68
C SER A 114 16.03 15.08 -11.93
N ILE A 115 16.19 14.33 -13.02
CA ILE A 115 17.51 13.87 -13.45
C ILE A 115 18.49 15.04 -13.72
N LYS A 116 17.99 16.24 -14.01
CA LYS A 116 18.81 17.46 -14.18
C LYS A 116 19.39 18.00 -12.86
N ASP A 117 18.91 17.49 -11.74
CA ASP A 117 19.39 17.84 -10.40
C ASP A 117 20.50 16.90 -9.91
N LYS A 118 20.84 15.86 -10.68
CA LYS A 118 21.98 14.97 -10.41
C LYS A 118 23.26 15.78 -10.19
N GLY A 119 24.00 15.47 -9.14
CA GLY A 119 25.14 16.21 -8.61
C GLY A 119 24.77 17.31 -7.60
N ARG A 120 23.48 17.65 -7.46
CA ARG A 120 22.97 18.71 -6.57
C ARG A 120 21.66 18.31 -5.88
N ILE A 121 21.34 17.02 -5.80
CA ILE A 121 20.06 16.56 -5.21
C ILE A 121 19.91 17.07 -3.77
N GLY A 122 20.98 17.06 -3.00
CA GLY A 122 20.99 17.56 -1.61
C GLY A 122 20.59 19.04 -1.49
N GLU A 123 20.87 19.88 -2.50
CA GLU A 123 20.43 21.28 -2.53
C GLU A 123 18.92 21.38 -2.73
N VAL A 124 18.37 20.59 -3.66
CA VAL A 124 16.93 20.54 -3.93
C VAL A 124 16.15 20.07 -2.71
N LEU A 125 16.62 19.00 -2.05
CA LEU A 125 15.97 18.46 -0.86
C LEU A 125 15.93 19.46 0.31
N ARG A 126 16.96 20.30 0.47
CA ARG A 126 17.03 21.32 1.52
C ARG A 126 16.02 22.46 1.35
N ASN A 127 15.35 22.57 0.21
CA ASN A 127 14.24 23.50 0.03
C ASN A 127 12.97 23.07 0.78
N TRP A 128 12.90 21.84 1.29
CA TRP A 128 11.75 21.41 2.08
C TRP A 128 11.62 22.25 3.36
N PRO A 129 10.46 22.87 3.66
CA PRO A 129 10.35 23.83 4.75
C PRO A 129 10.36 23.18 6.16
N ARG A 130 10.18 21.85 6.24
CA ARG A 130 9.96 21.12 7.50
C ARG A 130 10.89 19.93 7.67
N ILE A 131 12.18 20.10 7.34
CA ILE A 131 13.20 19.03 7.41
C ILE A 131 13.19 18.30 8.76
N ASP A 132 13.22 19.03 9.88
CA ASP A 132 13.28 18.43 11.22
C ASP A 132 12.03 17.62 11.61
N ALA A 133 10.89 17.94 11.00
CA ALA A 133 9.62 17.25 11.24
C ALA A 133 9.47 15.99 10.38
N ALA A 134 10.19 15.88 9.26
CA ALA A 134 10.05 14.78 8.31
C ALA A 134 10.29 13.39 8.95
N ARG A 135 9.31 12.49 8.83
CA ARG A 135 9.36 11.11 9.36
C ARG A 135 9.01 10.04 8.33
N ILE A 136 8.20 10.37 7.34
CA ILE A 136 7.80 9.43 6.30
C ILE A 136 7.79 10.13 4.93
N SER A 137 8.33 9.46 3.93
CA SER A 137 8.22 9.85 2.54
C SER A 137 7.69 8.68 1.73
N VAL A 138 6.78 8.99 0.81
CA VAL A 138 6.41 8.10 -0.28
C VAL A 138 7.05 8.68 -1.54
N VAL A 139 7.87 7.86 -2.18
CA VAL A 139 8.71 8.22 -3.32
C VAL A 139 8.27 7.39 -4.51
N THR A 140 8.01 8.05 -5.65
CA THR A 140 7.69 7.40 -6.92
C THR A 140 8.49 8.03 -8.06
N ASP A 141 8.83 7.26 -9.09
CA ASP A 141 9.32 7.78 -10.37
C ASP A 141 8.23 7.84 -11.46
N GLY A 142 7.00 7.47 -11.10
CA GLY A 142 5.84 7.45 -11.98
C GLY A 142 5.90 6.46 -13.13
N SER A 143 6.84 5.50 -13.12
CA SER A 143 7.04 4.58 -14.25
C SER A 143 6.04 3.44 -14.31
N ARG A 144 5.31 3.19 -13.21
CA ARG A 144 4.25 2.18 -13.16
C ARG A 144 3.17 2.58 -12.16
N ILE A 145 2.44 3.65 -12.46
CA ILE A 145 1.33 4.08 -11.61
C ILE A 145 0.19 3.07 -11.69
N LEU A 146 -0.05 2.34 -10.60
CA LEU A 146 -1.10 1.32 -10.51
C LEU A 146 -1.04 0.35 -11.73
N GLY A 147 -2.19 0.11 -12.37
CA GLY A 147 -2.31 -0.57 -13.67
C GLY A 147 -2.39 0.39 -14.86
N LEU A 148 -1.98 1.64 -14.71
CA LEU A 148 -2.10 2.71 -15.73
C LEU A 148 -0.81 2.94 -16.53
N GLY A 149 0.32 2.39 -16.06
CA GLY A 149 1.61 2.44 -16.77
C GLY A 149 2.44 3.68 -16.41
N ASP A 150 3.25 4.13 -17.38
CA ASP A 150 4.16 5.26 -17.20
C ASP A 150 3.40 6.59 -17.28
N LEU A 151 3.29 7.28 -16.14
CA LEU A 151 2.72 8.64 -16.05
C LEU A 151 3.78 9.70 -15.71
N GLY A 152 5.03 9.31 -15.46
CA GLY A 152 6.10 10.23 -15.02
C GLY A 152 5.66 11.13 -13.86
N VAL A 153 5.88 12.44 -13.96
CA VAL A 153 5.52 13.41 -12.91
C VAL A 153 4.02 13.43 -12.55
N ASN A 154 3.15 13.01 -13.48
CA ASN A 154 1.72 12.85 -13.19
C ASN A 154 1.42 11.77 -12.15
N GLY A 155 2.42 10.98 -11.73
CA GLY A 155 2.35 10.03 -10.64
C GLY A 155 2.38 10.61 -9.22
N MET A 156 2.74 11.88 -9.03
CA MET A 156 2.81 12.52 -7.72
C MET A 156 1.55 12.36 -6.83
N PRO A 157 0.31 12.36 -7.37
CA PRO A 157 -0.89 12.13 -6.57
C PRO A 157 -0.90 10.82 -5.78
N ILE A 158 -0.18 9.79 -6.22
CA ILE A 158 -0.04 8.53 -5.47
C ILE A 158 0.72 8.77 -4.16
N SER A 159 1.89 9.42 -4.22
CA SER A 159 2.68 9.77 -3.04
C SER A 159 1.87 10.63 -2.06
N VAL A 160 1.12 11.60 -2.58
CA VAL A 160 0.22 12.47 -1.79
C VAL A 160 -0.93 11.67 -1.15
N GLY A 161 -1.57 10.78 -1.90
CA GLY A 161 -2.70 9.96 -1.45
C GLY A 161 -2.27 9.00 -0.34
N LYS A 162 -1.18 8.26 -0.52
CA LYS A 162 -0.64 7.34 0.49
C LYS A 162 -0.21 8.06 1.77
N LEU A 163 0.43 9.22 1.65
CA LEU A 163 0.75 10.04 2.83
C LEU A 163 -0.51 10.57 3.53
N SER A 164 -1.59 10.84 2.80
CA SER A 164 -2.87 11.20 3.40
C SER A 164 -3.47 10.03 4.21
N LEU A 165 -3.29 8.79 3.75
CA LEU A 165 -3.66 7.58 4.49
C LEU A 165 -2.73 7.28 5.67
N TYR A 166 -1.45 7.64 5.62
CA TYR A 166 -0.57 7.62 6.80
C TYR A 166 -1.09 8.52 7.92
N VAL A 167 -1.56 9.72 7.57
CA VAL A 167 -2.11 10.67 8.54
C VAL A 167 -3.47 10.18 9.05
N ALA A 168 -4.41 9.90 8.16
CA ALA A 168 -5.77 9.48 8.56
C ALA A 168 -5.76 8.13 9.28
N GLY A 169 -5.01 7.16 8.73
CA GLY A 169 -4.98 5.76 9.17
C GLY A 169 -4.03 5.47 10.30
N ALA A 170 -2.82 6.05 10.34
CA ALA A 170 -1.86 5.80 11.43
C ALA A 170 -1.65 6.99 12.38
N GLY A 171 -2.29 8.14 12.12
CA GLY A 171 -2.08 9.32 12.95
C GLY A 171 -0.65 9.86 12.88
N ILE A 172 0.05 9.67 11.75
CA ILE A 172 1.27 10.44 11.52
C ILE A 172 0.88 11.92 11.42
N ARG A 173 1.68 12.81 12.00
CA ARG A 173 1.40 14.25 11.92
C ARG A 173 1.51 14.72 10.46
N PRO A 174 0.58 15.54 9.95
CA PRO A 174 0.64 16.02 8.58
C PRO A 174 1.98 16.65 8.19
N GLU A 175 2.57 17.46 9.08
CA GLU A 175 3.85 18.13 8.85
C GLU A 175 5.08 17.18 8.80
N SER A 176 4.89 15.91 9.16
CA SER A 176 5.94 14.89 9.12
C SER A 176 5.99 14.10 7.81
N THR A 177 5.06 14.39 6.89
CA THR A 177 4.96 13.73 5.59
C THR A 177 5.75 14.49 4.52
N VAL A 178 6.45 13.77 3.63
CA VAL A 178 7.22 14.35 2.53
C VAL A 178 6.93 13.58 1.23
N PRO A 179 5.95 14.02 0.40
CA PRO A 179 5.71 13.40 -0.90
C PRO A 179 6.89 13.72 -1.84
N ILE A 180 7.45 12.73 -2.51
CA ILE A 180 8.53 12.93 -3.47
C ILE A 180 8.18 12.26 -4.81
N CYS A 181 8.41 12.98 -5.90
CA CYS A 181 8.39 12.44 -7.26
C CYS A 181 9.76 12.63 -7.91
N LEU A 182 10.31 11.55 -8.45
CA LEU A 182 11.59 11.51 -9.15
C LEU A 182 11.34 11.60 -10.66
N ASP A 183 11.65 12.74 -11.26
CA ASP A 183 11.44 12.97 -12.69
C ASP A 183 12.67 12.52 -13.49
N LEU A 184 12.64 11.26 -13.92
CA LEU A 184 13.67 10.65 -14.76
C LEU A 184 13.32 10.71 -16.25
N GLY A 185 12.31 11.49 -16.64
CA GLY A 185 11.64 11.45 -17.94
C GLY A 185 10.42 10.50 -17.95
N THR A 186 9.75 10.42 -19.10
CA THR A 186 8.63 9.50 -19.33
C THR A 186 8.67 8.93 -20.74
N ASN A 187 8.32 7.66 -20.89
CA ASN A 187 8.20 7.01 -22.21
C ASN A 187 6.79 7.13 -22.79
N ASN A 188 5.91 7.90 -22.14
CA ASN A 188 4.54 8.10 -22.59
C ASN A 188 4.46 9.26 -23.60
N GLN A 189 4.31 8.92 -24.88
CA GLN A 189 4.28 9.88 -25.97
C GLN A 189 3.18 10.95 -25.80
N GLN A 190 2.03 10.60 -25.24
CA GLN A 190 0.95 11.55 -24.99
C GLN A 190 1.42 12.69 -24.07
N PHE A 191 2.22 12.40 -23.04
CA PHE A 191 2.74 13.41 -22.12
C PHE A 191 3.95 14.17 -22.68
N LEU A 192 4.75 13.53 -23.53
CA LEU A 192 5.82 14.21 -24.27
C LEU A 192 5.25 15.30 -25.19
N ASP A 193 4.09 15.03 -25.80
CA ASP A 193 3.41 15.95 -26.71
C ASP A 193 2.46 16.93 -26.00
N ASP A 194 2.10 16.69 -24.73
CA ASP A 194 1.17 17.52 -23.98
C ASP A 194 1.83 18.85 -23.54
N PRO A 195 1.35 20.02 -24.01
CA PRO A 195 1.89 21.32 -23.63
C PRO A 195 1.65 21.67 -22.15
N LEU A 196 0.74 20.98 -21.47
CA LEU A 196 0.48 21.17 -20.04
C LEU A 196 1.24 20.19 -19.15
N TYR A 197 1.94 19.19 -19.74
CA TYR A 197 2.73 18.25 -18.95
C TYR A 197 3.74 18.97 -18.04
N LEU A 198 3.69 18.64 -16.75
CA LEU A 198 4.52 19.26 -15.71
C LEU A 198 5.95 18.69 -15.63
N GLY A 199 6.17 17.49 -16.18
CA GLY A 199 7.48 16.83 -16.13
C GLY A 199 8.40 17.19 -17.30
N LEU A 200 9.61 16.63 -17.27
CA LEU A 200 10.57 16.73 -18.34
C LEU A 200 10.01 16.05 -19.61
N ARG A 201 9.93 16.81 -20.70
CA ARG A 201 9.58 16.29 -22.04
C ARG A 201 10.77 15.59 -22.69
N GLN A 202 11.20 14.50 -22.08
CA GLN A 202 12.22 13.59 -22.57
C GLN A 202 11.87 12.15 -22.20
N THR A 203 12.34 11.19 -22.99
CA THR A 203 12.26 9.77 -22.63
C THR A 203 13.04 9.46 -21.37
N ARG A 204 12.69 8.37 -20.70
CA ARG A 204 13.42 7.94 -19.49
C ARG A 204 14.89 7.72 -19.80
N VAL A 205 15.77 8.18 -18.90
CA VAL A 205 17.22 8.01 -19.07
C VAL A 205 17.63 6.53 -18.95
N PRO A 206 18.79 6.12 -19.48
CA PRO A 206 19.27 4.74 -19.39
C PRO A 206 19.40 4.25 -17.94
N THR A 207 19.30 2.93 -17.74
CA THR A 207 19.32 2.31 -16.40
C THR A 207 20.55 2.65 -15.57
N GLU A 208 21.73 2.68 -16.17
CA GLU A 208 22.97 3.03 -15.46
C GLU A 208 22.91 4.45 -14.89
N GLU A 209 22.38 5.40 -15.66
CA GLU A 209 22.22 6.78 -15.23
C GLU A 209 21.16 6.91 -14.12
N MET A 210 20.07 6.14 -14.21
CA MET A 210 19.05 6.05 -13.15
C MET A 210 19.63 5.46 -11.86
N ASP A 211 20.46 4.43 -11.95
CA ASP A 211 21.11 3.79 -10.79
C ASP A 211 22.04 4.79 -10.08
N GLU A 212 22.86 5.54 -10.82
CA GLU A 212 23.72 6.59 -10.26
C GLU A 212 22.91 7.72 -9.59
N PHE A 213 21.81 8.15 -10.23
CA PHE A 213 20.90 9.13 -9.65
C PHE A 213 20.28 8.62 -8.35
N MET A 214 19.82 7.37 -8.33
CA MET A 214 19.19 6.78 -7.15
C MET A 214 20.18 6.60 -5.99
N ASP A 215 21.45 6.28 -6.28
CA ASP A 215 22.50 6.21 -5.27
C ASP A 215 22.75 7.57 -4.61
N GLU A 216 22.82 8.64 -5.43
CA GLU A 216 22.91 10.01 -4.92
C GLU A 216 21.65 10.36 -4.12
N PHE A 217 20.46 10.12 -4.67
CA PHE A 217 19.20 10.43 -4.02
C PHE A 217 19.10 9.78 -2.64
N MET A 218 19.35 8.47 -2.51
CA MET A 218 19.25 7.78 -1.22
C MET A 218 20.28 8.28 -0.21
N ARG A 219 21.51 8.59 -0.66
CA ARG A 219 22.55 9.19 0.19
C ARG A 219 22.13 10.58 0.68
N GLU A 220 21.69 11.45 -0.21
CA GLU A 220 21.32 12.83 0.11
C GLU A 220 20.03 12.89 0.95
N VAL A 221 19.04 12.04 0.68
CA VAL A 221 17.83 11.91 1.51
C VAL A 221 18.19 11.50 2.93
N SER A 222 19.08 10.53 3.10
CA SER A 222 19.52 10.10 4.43
C SER A 222 20.29 11.21 5.17
N ALA A 223 21.11 11.99 4.45
CA ALA A 223 21.86 13.10 5.03
C ALA A 223 20.97 14.30 5.41
N VAL A 224 20.03 14.68 4.53
CA VAL A 224 19.13 15.82 4.74
C VAL A 224 18.03 15.48 5.74
N PHE A 225 17.47 14.26 5.67
CA PHE A 225 16.37 13.81 6.53
C PHE A 225 16.76 12.56 7.35
N PRO A 226 17.61 12.67 8.37
CA PRO A 226 18.17 11.53 9.09
C PRO A 226 17.15 10.69 9.90
N LYS A 227 15.89 11.13 9.98
CA LYS A 227 14.78 10.46 10.69
C LYS A 227 13.69 9.94 9.75
N LEU A 228 13.93 10.01 8.44
CA LEU A 228 12.94 9.71 7.42
C LEU A 228 12.90 8.21 7.14
N MET A 229 11.72 7.63 7.23
CA MET A 229 11.38 6.35 6.63
C MET A 229 11.01 6.57 5.16
N VAL A 230 11.58 5.79 4.24
CA VAL A 230 11.30 5.88 2.80
C VAL A 230 10.42 4.71 2.36
N GLN A 231 9.30 5.01 1.73
CA GLN A 231 8.47 4.05 1.02
C GLN A 231 8.67 4.27 -0.48
N PHE A 232 9.16 3.25 -1.18
CA PHE A 232 9.11 3.21 -2.63
C PHE A 232 7.74 2.76 -3.12
N GLU A 233 7.29 3.41 -4.18
CA GLU A 233 5.93 3.29 -4.68
C GLU A 233 5.87 3.44 -6.20
N ASP A 234 5.15 2.54 -6.87
CA ASP A 234 4.80 2.62 -8.30
C ASP A 234 6.02 2.81 -9.23
N PHE A 235 7.14 2.17 -8.87
CA PHE A 235 8.27 1.98 -9.77
C PHE A 235 7.98 0.83 -10.75
N SER A 236 8.56 0.88 -11.94
CA SER A 236 8.58 -0.24 -12.88
C SER A 236 9.09 -1.48 -12.17
N THR A 237 8.51 -2.64 -12.50
CA THR A 237 8.80 -3.91 -11.80
C THR A 237 10.29 -4.11 -11.55
N ASP A 238 11.09 -4.01 -12.61
CA ASP A 238 12.51 -4.32 -12.54
C ASP A 238 13.24 -3.34 -11.62
N ASN A 239 12.88 -2.06 -11.67
CA ASN A 239 13.42 -1.03 -10.80
C ASN A 239 12.96 -1.23 -9.34
N ALA A 240 11.70 -1.60 -9.10
CA ALA A 240 11.17 -1.84 -7.76
C ALA A 240 11.97 -2.95 -7.04
N PHE A 241 12.19 -4.09 -7.69
CA PHE A 241 13.01 -5.17 -7.14
C PHE A 241 14.49 -4.78 -7.02
N ARG A 242 15.05 -4.13 -8.06
CA ARG A 242 16.46 -3.70 -8.06
C ARG A 242 16.75 -2.74 -6.91
N TYR A 243 15.95 -1.68 -6.76
CA TYR A 243 16.17 -0.65 -5.74
C TYR A 243 15.85 -1.16 -4.34
N LEU A 244 14.82 -2.00 -4.17
CA LEU A 244 14.60 -2.65 -2.88
C LEU A 244 15.83 -3.48 -2.48
N ALA A 245 16.33 -4.35 -3.36
CA ALA A 245 17.52 -5.16 -3.08
C ALA A 245 18.77 -4.30 -2.82
N ARG A 246 18.95 -3.19 -3.54
CA ARG A 246 20.11 -2.31 -3.44
C ARG A 246 20.18 -1.52 -2.12
N TYR A 247 19.03 -1.17 -1.56
CA TYR A 247 18.94 -0.19 -0.46
C TYR A 247 18.39 -0.73 0.86
N ARG A 248 17.65 -1.85 0.84
CA ARG A 248 16.94 -2.38 2.03
C ARG A 248 17.82 -2.64 3.25
N ASP A 249 19.11 -2.96 3.08
CA ASP A 249 20.01 -3.26 4.20
C ASP A 249 20.89 -2.06 4.59
N LYS A 250 20.75 -0.92 3.89
CA LYS A 250 21.55 0.30 4.08
C LYS A 250 20.73 1.45 4.66
N TYR A 251 19.43 1.49 4.36
CA TYR A 251 18.55 2.60 4.70
C TYR A 251 17.23 2.10 5.29
N PRO A 252 16.52 2.93 6.06
CA PRO A 252 15.14 2.68 6.47
C PRO A 252 14.21 2.84 5.26
N VAL A 253 14.18 1.80 4.42
CA VAL A 253 13.39 1.75 3.20
C VAL A 253 12.60 0.46 3.07
N PHE A 254 11.41 0.54 2.49
CA PHE A 254 10.62 -0.60 2.03
C PHE A 254 9.91 -0.24 0.72
N ASN A 255 9.45 -1.24 -0.01
CA ASN A 255 8.63 -1.03 -1.21
C ASN A 255 7.23 -1.58 -0.96
N ASP A 256 6.20 -0.75 -1.12
CA ASP A 256 4.83 -1.15 -0.77
C ASP A 256 4.22 -2.11 -1.80
N ASP A 257 4.56 -1.97 -3.07
CA ASP A 257 4.06 -2.86 -4.14
C ASP A 257 4.55 -4.30 -3.98
N ILE A 258 5.76 -4.49 -3.44
CA ILE A 258 6.37 -5.79 -3.17
C ILE A 258 5.98 -6.26 -1.77
N GLN A 259 6.34 -5.50 -0.74
CA GLN A 259 6.25 -5.95 0.66
C GLN A 259 4.86 -5.70 1.25
N GLY A 260 4.24 -4.54 0.95
CA GLY A 260 2.91 -4.20 1.43
C GLY A 260 1.81 -5.06 0.80
N THR A 261 1.83 -5.22 -0.53
CA THR A 261 0.93 -6.12 -1.25
C THR A 261 1.08 -7.56 -0.77
N GLY A 262 2.33 -8.04 -0.64
CA GLY A 262 2.59 -9.38 -0.11
C GLY A 262 1.99 -9.57 1.29
N ALA A 263 2.20 -8.60 2.19
CA ALA A 263 1.73 -8.67 3.57
C ALA A 263 0.20 -8.66 3.66
N VAL A 264 -0.50 -7.84 2.87
CA VAL A 264 -1.97 -7.83 2.91
C VAL A 264 -2.54 -9.13 2.35
N VAL A 265 -1.99 -9.66 1.25
CA VAL A 265 -2.45 -10.94 0.69
C VAL A 265 -2.21 -12.09 1.66
N LEU A 266 -1.03 -12.14 2.30
CA LEU A 266 -0.73 -13.12 3.33
C LEU A 266 -1.74 -13.04 4.50
N SER A 267 -2.09 -11.83 4.93
CA SER A 267 -3.06 -11.61 6.00
C SER A 267 -4.45 -12.17 5.67
N GLY A 268 -4.99 -11.82 4.50
CA GLY A 268 -6.28 -12.34 4.05
C GLY A 268 -6.24 -13.86 3.84
N PHE A 269 -5.12 -14.39 3.34
CA PHE A 269 -4.94 -15.82 3.18
C PHE A 269 -4.90 -16.57 4.50
N ILE A 270 -4.25 -16.02 5.55
CA ILE A 270 -4.26 -16.63 6.89
C ILE A 270 -5.70 -16.80 7.39
N ASN A 271 -6.52 -15.76 7.27
CA ASN A 271 -7.92 -15.83 7.71
C ASN A 271 -8.76 -16.77 6.85
N ALA A 272 -8.56 -16.75 5.53
CA ALA A 272 -9.25 -17.67 4.63
C ALA A 272 -8.86 -19.14 4.89
N ALA A 273 -7.57 -19.40 5.11
CA ALA A 273 -7.06 -20.72 5.45
C ALA A 273 -7.62 -21.23 6.78
N ARG A 274 -7.72 -20.37 7.81
CA ARG A 274 -8.36 -20.71 9.10
C ARG A 274 -9.82 -21.12 8.91
N LEU A 275 -10.60 -20.33 8.16
CA LEU A 275 -12.02 -20.64 7.87
C LEU A 275 -12.17 -21.92 7.04
N SER A 276 -11.33 -22.09 6.02
CA SER A 276 -11.34 -23.28 5.16
C SER A 276 -10.94 -24.55 5.92
N SER A 277 -9.94 -24.44 6.79
CA SER A 277 -9.51 -25.52 7.69
C SER A 277 -10.60 -25.87 8.70
N ALA A 278 -11.21 -24.88 9.35
CA ALA A 278 -12.31 -25.10 10.29
C ALA A 278 -13.50 -25.84 9.66
N ALA A 279 -13.84 -25.50 8.41
CA ALA A 279 -14.94 -26.14 7.69
C ALA A 279 -14.62 -27.57 7.20
N SER A 280 -13.34 -27.92 7.01
CA SER A 280 -12.93 -29.20 6.42
C SER A 280 -12.23 -30.15 7.39
N GLY A 281 -11.82 -29.68 8.58
CA GLY A 281 -10.95 -30.42 9.49
C GLY A 281 -9.50 -30.55 8.99
N ARG A 282 -9.13 -29.85 7.91
CA ARG A 282 -7.80 -29.91 7.31
C ARG A 282 -6.78 -29.13 8.16
N PRO A 283 -5.57 -29.64 8.39
CA PRO A 283 -4.49 -28.86 9.01
C PRO A 283 -4.06 -27.67 8.13
N LEU A 284 -3.68 -26.54 8.74
CA LEU A 284 -3.20 -25.35 8.00
C LEU A 284 -1.98 -25.67 7.11
N ALA A 285 -1.08 -26.52 7.61
CA ALA A 285 0.09 -27.00 6.87
C ALA A 285 -0.26 -27.77 5.58
N ASP A 286 -1.50 -28.28 5.45
CA ASP A 286 -1.92 -29.10 4.32
C ASP A 286 -2.56 -28.34 3.16
N HIS A 287 -2.69 -27.02 3.28
CA HIS A 287 -3.12 -26.19 2.17
C HIS A 287 -2.19 -26.33 0.96
N ARG A 288 -2.78 -26.25 -0.23
CA ARG A 288 -2.09 -26.23 -1.52
C ARG A 288 -2.59 -25.05 -2.32
N VAL A 289 -1.68 -24.26 -2.86
CA VAL A 289 -2.01 -22.96 -3.48
C VAL A 289 -1.56 -22.97 -4.93
N VAL A 290 -2.51 -22.71 -5.84
CA VAL A 290 -2.22 -22.49 -7.27
C VAL A 290 -2.23 -21.00 -7.55
N PHE A 291 -1.14 -20.50 -8.12
CA PHE A 291 -1.01 -19.14 -8.62
C PHE A 291 -1.17 -19.15 -10.14
N PHE A 292 -2.28 -18.60 -10.62
CA PHE A 292 -2.53 -18.35 -12.03
C PHE A 292 -1.94 -17.00 -12.43
N GLY A 293 -0.73 -17.03 -12.99
CA GLY A 293 0.10 -15.86 -13.23
C GLY A 293 1.47 -15.97 -12.54
N ALA A 294 2.51 -16.29 -13.31
CA ALA A 294 3.88 -16.44 -12.81
C ALA A 294 4.79 -15.26 -13.20
N GLY A 295 4.22 -14.06 -13.33
CA GLY A 295 5.00 -12.82 -13.46
C GLY A 295 5.68 -12.43 -12.15
N SER A 296 6.42 -11.33 -12.16
CA SER A 296 7.11 -10.79 -10.98
C SER A 296 6.19 -10.59 -9.77
N ALA A 297 5.00 -10.01 -9.97
CA ALA A 297 4.01 -9.83 -8.92
C ALA A 297 3.51 -11.16 -8.37
N GLY A 298 3.14 -12.10 -9.25
CA GLY A 298 2.68 -13.43 -8.84
C GLY A 298 3.73 -14.21 -8.06
N VAL A 299 4.99 -14.18 -8.52
CA VAL A 299 6.12 -14.81 -7.80
C VAL A 299 6.40 -14.10 -6.49
N GLY A 300 6.36 -12.77 -6.43
CA GLY A 300 6.60 -12.01 -5.20
C GLY A 300 5.55 -12.32 -4.13
N VAL A 301 4.27 -12.37 -4.50
CA VAL A 301 3.19 -12.77 -3.59
C VAL A 301 3.35 -14.23 -3.18
N ALA A 302 3.70 -15.13 -4.10
CA ALA A 302 3.97 -16.53 -3.78
C ALA A 302 5.14 -16.70 -2.79
N GLN A 303 6.22 -15.92 -2.94
CA GLN A 303 7.33 -15.87 -1.98
C GLN A 303 6.86 -15.37 -0.62
N GLN A 304 6.01 -14.35 -0.56
CA GLN A 304 5.49 -13.90 0.73
C GLN A 304 4.58 -14.96 1.36
N LEU A 305 3.84 -15.72 0.55
CA LEU A 305 2.93 -16.76 1.03
C LEU A 305 3.66 -17.98 1.61
N THR A 306 4.96 -18.18 1.33
CA THR A 306 5.72 -19.24 2.02
C THR A 306 5.77 -19.01 3.52
N SER A 307 5.73 -17.76 3.99
CA SER A 307 5.65 -17.43 5.42
C SER A 307 4.46 -18.10 6.10
N PHE A 308 3.32 -18.22 5.43
CA PHE A 308 2.16 -18.94 6.00
C PHE A 308 2.54 -20.35 6.42
N PHE A 309 3.22 -21.09 5.55
CA PHE A 309 3.59 -22.47 5.82
C PHE A 309 4.71 -22.57 6.86
N THR A 310 5.71 -21.69 6.80
CA THR A 310 6.82 -21.73 7.76
C THR A 310 6.41 -21.35 9.18
N ILE A 311 5.47 -20.41 9.34
CA ILE A 311 4.88 -20.08 10.64
C ILE A 311 4.08 -21.27 11.20
N ASN A 312 3.53 -22.12 10.32
CA ASN A 312 2.84 -23.36 10.67
C ASN A 312 3.78 -24.58 10.76
N GLY A 313 5.10 -24.35 10.87
CA GLY A 313 6.08 -25.39 11.22
C GLY A 313 6.76 -26.09 10.04
N LEU A 314 6.45 -25.72 8.79
CA LEU A 314 7.13 -26.27 7.62
C LEU A 314 8.50 -25.63 7.43
N SER A 315 9.45 -26.39 6.88
CA SER A 315 10.68 -25.83 6.31
C SER A 315 10.37 -24.99 5.08
N GLU A 316 11.32 -24.14 4.68
CA GLU A 316 11.20 -23.35 3.45
C GLU A 316 11.00 -24.24 2.21
N GLN A 317 11.67 -25.39 2.15
CA GLN A 317 11.51 -26.33 1.05
C GLN A 317 10.08 -26.91 1.01
N GLU A 318 9.57 -27.39 2.15
CA GLU A 318 8.20 -27.91 2.23
C GLU A 318 7.17 -26.82 1.90
N ALA A 319 7.38 -25.59 2.36
CA ALA A 319 6.54 -24.45 2.04
C ALA A 319 6.48 -24.19 0.52
N ARG A 320 7.63 -24.23 -0.17
CA ARG A 320 7.69 -24.10 -1.64
C ARG A 320 6.94 -25.21 -2.34
N GLU A 321 7.01 -26.44 -1.82
CA GLU A 321 6.30 -27.59 -2.37
C GLU A 321 4.76 -27.54 -2.18
N ARG A 322 4.24 -26.62 -1.36
CA ARG A 322 2.80 -26.34 -1.26
C ARG A 322 2.29 -25.34 -2.32
N ILE A 323 3.19 -24.69 -3.04
CA ILE A 323 2.86 -23.64 -4.01
C ILE A 323 3.11 -24.13 -5.45
N TYR A 324 2.18 -23.82 -6.35
CA TYR A 324 2.21 -24.23 -7.75
C TYR A 324 2.01 -22.98 -8.62
N LEU A 325 2.94 -22.72 -9.54
CA LEU A 325 2.80 -21.61 -10.49
C LEU A 325 2.25 -22.09 -11.84
N VAL A 326 1.39 -21.28 -12.43
CA VAL A 326 0.86 -21.46 -13.78
C VAL A 326 1.17 -20.20 -14.59
N ASP A 327 1.73 -20.38 -15.78
CA ASP A 327 2.00 -19.29 -16.71
C ASP A 327 1.32 -19.52 -18.07
N SER A 328 1.66 -18.70 -19.07
CA SER A 328 1.08 -18.81 -20.42
C SER A 328 1.34 -20.14 -21.12
N GLN A 329 2.27 -20.97 -20.63
CA GLN A 329 2.54 -22.32 -21.14
C GLN A 329 2.01 -23.42 -20.21
N GLY A 330 1.26 -23.08 -19.16
CA GLY A 330 0.69 -24.03 -18.19
C GLY A 330 1.49 -24.14 -16.89
N LEU A 331 1.40 -25.30 -16.24
CA LEU A 331 2.11 -25.59 -14.99
C LEU A 331 3.62 -25.37 -15.15
N VAL A 332 4.28 -24.76 -14.16
CA VAL A 332 5.72 -24.50 -14.14
C VAL A 332 6.46 -25.65 -13.44
N TYR A 333 7.31 -26.35 -14.19
CA TYR A 333 8.08 -27.50 -13.69
C TYR A 333 9.44 -27.61 -14.41
N ASP A 334 10.42 -28.24 -13.76
CA ASP A 334 11.83 -28.24 -14.20
C ASP A 334 12.01 -28.89 -15.59
N LYS A 335 11.33 -30.02 -15.82
CA LYS A 335 11.43 -30.78 -17.08
C LYS A 335 10.74 -30.09 -18.27
N ARG A 336 10.04 -28.96 -18.07
CA ARG A 336 9.37 -28.19 -19.14
C ARG A 336 10.36 -27.43 -20.04
N GLY A 337 11.63 -27.31 -19.65
CA GLY A 337 12.67 -26.64 -20.41
C GLY A 337 13.19 -25.37 -19.73
N ARG A 338 13.70 -24.42 -20.52
CA ARG A 338 14.33 -23.20 -19.98
C ARG A 338 13.29 -22.28 -19.35
N LEU A 339 13.40 -22.09 -18.03
CA LEU A 339 12.56 -21.18 -17.26
C LEU A 339 13.28 -19.84 -16.98
N PRO A 340 12.56 -18.70 -17.00
CA PRO A 340 13.04 -17.45 -16.42
C PRO A 340 13.46 -17.62 -14.96
N GLU A 341 14.48 -16.87 -14.52
CA GLU A 341 15.11 -17.04 -13.19
C GLU A 341 14.11 -16.94 -12.05
N HIS A 342 13.21 -15.95 -12.10
CA HIS A 342 12.18 -15.75 -11.07
C HIS A 342 11.21 -16.93 -10.92
N LYS A 343 11.03 -17.78 -11.95
CA LYS A 343 10.12 -18.94 -11.88
C LYS A 343 10.76 -20.19 -11.29
N LYS A 344 12.10 -20.30 -11.35
CA LYS A 344 12.85 -21.47 -10.88
C LYS A 344 12.68 -21.72 -9.38
N TYR A 345 12.37 -20.67 -8.61
CA TYR A 345 12.14 -20.82 -7.18
C TYR A 345 10.89 -21.67 -6.85
N PHE A 346 9.87 -21.68 -7.70
CA PHE A 346 8.65 -22.48 -7.48
C PHE A 346 8.41 -23.54 -8.56
N SER A 347 9.41 -23.83 -9.38
CA SER A 347 9.27 -24.88 -10.38
C SER A 347 9.16 -26.25 -9.71
N ARG A 348 8.19 -27.03 -10.16
CA ARG A 348 7.95 -28.38 -9.65
C ARG A 348 9.06 -29.33 -10.09
N LYS A 349 9.65 -30.03 -9.11
CA LYS A 349 10.64 -31.10 -9.32
C LYS A 349 10.01 -32.48 -9.36
N ASP A 350 8.84 -32.59 -8.75
CA ASP A 350 8.04 -33.79 -8.52
C ASP A 350 7.05 -34.09 -9.67
N TYR A 351 7.06 -33.27 -10.74
CA TYR A 351 6.21 -33.47 -11.91
C TYR A 351 7.03 -33.83 -13.17
N ASP A 352 6.68 -34.94 -13.81
CA ASP A 352 7.29 -35.43 -15.03
C ASP A 352 6.30 -35.82 -16.14
N GLY A 353 5.02 -35.49 -15.94
CA GLY A 353 3.95 -35.72 -16.90
C GLY A 353 4.01 -34.80 -18.13
N PRO A 354 3.07 -34.99 -19.09
CA PRO A 354 2.98 -34.14 -20.26
C PRO A 354 2.63 -32.69 -19.91
N PRO A 355 2.97 -31.69 -20.74
CA PRO A 355 2.63 -30.29 -20.45
C PRO A 355 1.14 -30.08 -20.16
N MET A 356 0.83 -29.62 -18.96
CA MET A 356 -0.53 -29.37 -18.50
C MET A 356 -0.87 -27.87 -18.62
N LYS A 357 -1.74 -27.53 -19.57
CA LYS A 357 -2.08 -26.13 -19.92
C LYS A 357 -3.44 -25.67 -19.39
N SER A 358 -4.41 -26.58 -19.36
CA SER A 358 -5.76 -26.31 -18.85
C SER A 358 -5.70 -26.03 -17.35
N LEU A 359 -6.26 -24.90 -16.92
CA LEU A 359 -6.34 -24.59 -15.49
C LEU A 359 -7.17 -25.63 -14.74
N LEU A 360 -8.20 -26.18 -15.38
CA LEU A 360 -9.05 -27.22 -14.80
C LEU A 360 -8.26 -28.51 -14.56
N ASP A 361 -7.45 -28.94 -15.54
CA ASP A 361 -6.59 -30.13 -15.40
C ASP A 361 -5.58 -29.94 -14.26
N ILE A 362 -5.02 -28.72 -14.14
CA ILE A 362 -4.08 -28.37 -13.07
C ILE A 362 -4.78 -28.42 -11.71
N ILE A 363 -6.02 -27.94 -11.62
CA ILE A 363 -6.83 -28.02 -10.39
C ILE A 363 -7.10 -29.49 -10.04
N ASP A 364 -7.42 -30.34 -11.01
CA ASP A 364 -7.66 -31.77 -10.79
C ASP A 364 -6.43 -32.53 -10.32
N TYR A 365 -5.26 -32.17 -10.87
CA TYR A 365 -3.99 -32.75 -10.47
C TYR A 365 -3.54 -32.29 -9.08
N VAL A 366 -3.49 -30.96 -8.86
CA VAL A 366 -2.97 -30.38 -7.62
C VAL A 366 -3.93 -30.58 -6.46
N LYS A 367 -5.25 -30.56 -6.74
CA LYS A 367 -6.34 -30.47 -5.78
C LYS A 367 -6.14 -29.29 -4.82
N PRO A 368 -6.01 -28.06 -5.34
CA PRO A 368 -5.69 -26.91 -4.52
C PRO A 368 -6.85 -26.56 -3.59
N THR A 369 -6.48 -25.98 -2.45
CA THR A 369 -7.42 -25.37 -1.51
C THR A 369 -7.62 -23.89 -1.80
N ALA A 370 -6.65 -23.29 -2.50
CA ALA A 370 -6.63 -21.89 -2.83
C ALA A 370 -6.17 -21.64 -4.26
N LEU A 371 -6.85 -20.71 -4.93
CA LEU A 371 -6.56 -20.25 -6.28
C LEU A 371 -6.32 -18.74 -6.26
N MET A 372 -5.11 -18.33 -6.61
CA MET A 372 -4.64 -16.93 -6.61
C MET A 372 -4.48 -16.44 -8.05
N GLY A 373 -5.15 -15.37 -8.43
CA GLY A 373 -5.12 -14.79 -9.78
C GLY A 373 -4.22 -13.56 -9.85
N LEU A 374 -3.13 -13.64 -10.62
CA LEU A 374 -2.22 -12.53 -10.95
C LEU A 374 -1.82 -12.58 -12.44
N SER A 375 -2.78 -12.94 -13.29
CA SER A 375 -2.58 -13.21 -14.71
C SER A 375 -2.93 -12.04 -15.62
N THR A 376 -3.75 -11.10 -15.13
CA THR A 376 -4.43 -10.05 -15.91
C THR A 376 -5.34 -10.58 -17.03
N ILE A 377 -5.70 -11.85 -16.98
CA ILE A 377 -6.63 -12.48 -17.93
C ILE A 377 -8.03 -12.42 -17.31
N THR A 378 -8.85 -11.53 -17.86
CA THR A 378 -10.26 -11.37 -17.47
C THR A 378 -11.01 -12.69 -17.58
N ASP A 379 -11.82 -13.01 -16.57
CA ASP A 379 -12.70 -14.19 -16.51
C ASP A 379 -11.96 -15.54 -16.68
N ALA A 380 -10.66 -15.59 -16.36
CA ALA A 380 -9.89 -16.83 -16.37
C ALA A 380 -10.41 -17.86 -15.35
N PHE A 381 -11.02 -17.42 -14.25
CA PHE A 381 -11.68 -18.30 -13.28
C PHE A 381 -13.13 -18.50 -13.71
N THR A 382 -13.30 -19.33 -14.73
CA THR A 382 -14.60 -19.65 -15.33
C THR A 382 -15.56 -20.30 -14.32
N PRO A 383 -16.88 -20.36 -14.61
CA PRO A 383 -17.83 -21.07 -13.78
C PRO A 383 -17.43 -22.52 -13.47
N GLU A 384 -16.84 -23.23 -14.43
CA GLU A 384 -16.36 -24.60 -14.26
C GLU A 384 -15.19 -24.66 -13.27
N VAL A 385 -14.25 -23.72 -13.36
CA VAL A 385 -13.13 -23.59 -12.42
C VAL A 385 -13.64 -23.35 -10.99
N ILE A 386 -14.58 -22.42 -10.81
CA ILE A 386 -15.13 -22.07 -9.50
C ILE A 386 -15.91 -23.25 -8.92
N ARG A 387 -16.80 -23.88 -9.69
CA ARG A 387 -17.53 -25.09 -9.27
C ARG A 387 -16.58 -26.19 -8.87
N ARG A 388 -15.52 -26.41 -9.66
CA ARG A 388 -14.54 -27.45 -9.36
C ARG A 388 -13.78 -27.19 -8.06
N MET A 389 -13.40 -25.94 -7.80
CA MET A 389 -12.83 -25.54 -6.51
C MET A 389 -13.77 -25.83 -5.34
N SER A 390 -15.08 -25.57 -5.51
CA SER A 390 -16.13 -25.84 -4.51
C SER A 390 -16.44 -27.32 -4.32
N GLU A 391 -16.28 -28.16 -5.34
CA GLU A 391 -16.41 -29.62 -5.20
C GLU A 391 -15.25 -30.20 -4.37
N LEU A 392 -14.04 -29.65 -4.54
CA LEU A 392 -12.84 -30.11 -3.84
C LEU A 392 -12.74 -29.58 -2.40
N ASN A 393 -13.42 -28.48 -2.09
CA ASN A 393 -13.25 -27.76 -0.83
C ASN A 393 -14.60 -27.30 -0.26
N ALA A 394 -14.85 -27.60 1.02
CA ALA A 394 -16.05 -27.14 1.73
C ALA A 394 -16.19 -25.59 1.72
N ARG A 395 -15.06 -24.88 1.83
CA ARG A 395 -14.94 -23.43 1.66
C ARG A 395 -13.72 -23.15 0.77
N PRO A 396 -13.87 -23.01 -0.56
CA PRO A 396 -12.75 -22.74 -1.46
C PRO A 396 -12.23 -21.32 -1.30
N ILE A 397 -10.91 -21.15 -1.36
CA ILE A 397 -10.27 -19.83 -1.34
C ILE A 397 -10.00 -19.40 -2.79
N ILE A 398 -10.60 -18.29 -3.23
CA ILE A 398 -10.44 -17.78 -4.59
C ILE A 398 -10.15 -16.29 -4.52
N PHE A 399 -8.90 -15.91 -4.82
CA PHE A 399 -8.45 -14.52 -4.77
C PHE A 399 -8.08 -14.01 -6.16
N PRO A 400 -8.98 -13.30 -6.88
CA PRO A 400 -8.63 -12.62 -8.11
C PRO A 400 -7.96 -11.26 -7.80
N LEU A 401 -6.63 -11.23 -7.88
CA LEU A 401 -5.82 -10.09 -7.40
C LEU A 401 -5.38 -9.17 -8.55
N SER A 402 -5.73 -9.48 -9.80
CA SER A 402 -5.43 -8.60 -10.94
C SER A 402 -6.23 -7.29 -10.87
N ASN A 403 -5.55 -6.19 -11.20
CA ASN A 403 -6.11 -4.83 -11.18
C ASN A 403 -5.97 -4.18 -12.55
N PRO A 404 -6.87 -3.24 -12.93
CA PRO A 404 -8.12 -2.87 -12.25
C PRO A 404 -9.24 -3.91 -12.46
N VAL A 405 -10.45 -3.69 -11.94
CA VAL A 405 -11.62 -4.61 -11.99
C VAL A 405 -11.78 -5.34 -13.33
N ARG A 406 -11.64 -4.63 -14.47
CA ARG A 406 -11.79 -5.22 -15.82
C ARG A 406 -10.77 -6.32 -16.16
N LEU A 407 -9.67 -6.42 -15.41
CA LEU A 407 -8.62 -7.43 -15.56
C LEU A 407 -8.70 -8.53 -14.48
N SER A 408 -9.70 -8.45 -13.59
CA SER A 408 -9.93 -9.44 -12.53
C SER A 408 -10.23 -10.83 -13.13
N GLU A 409 -9.65 -11.89 -12.56
CA GLU A 409 -9.85 -13.26 -13.04
C GLU A 409 -11.29 -13.76 -12.87
N CYS A 410 -12.06 -13.17 -11.95
CA CYS A 410 -13.51 -13.29 -11.87
C CYS A 410 -14.12 -12.11 -11.09
N SER A 411 -15.44 -11.93 -11.19
CA SER A 411 -16.21 -11.05 -10.32
C SER A 411 -16.59 -11.73 -9.00
N PHE A 412 -16.86 -10.94 -7.96
CA PHE A 412 -17.38 -11.46 -6.70
C PHE A 412 -18.74 -12.15 -6.88
N GLU A 413 -19.62 -11.60 -7.71
CA GLU A 413 -20.92 -12.17 -8.05
C GLU A 413 -20.79 -13.58 -8.64
N ASN A 414 -19.92 -13.76 -9.64
CA ASN A 414 -19.67 -15.06 -10.25
C ASN A 414 -19.05 -16.03 -9.23
N ALA A 415 -18.08 -15.57 -8.44
CA ALA A 415 -17.46 -16.39 -7.41
C ALA A 415 -18.49 -16.92 -6.40
N VAL A 416 -19.43 -16.09 -5.94
CA VAL A 416 -20.50 -16.51 -5.03
C VAL A 416 -21.50 -17.43 -5.73
N ALA A 417 -22.01 -17.05 -6.89
CA ALA A 417 -23.04 -17.82 -7.60
C ALA A 417 -22.57 -19.24 -7.95
N TYR A 418 -21.34 -19.37 -8.48
CA TYR A 418 -20.81 -20.67 -8.90
C TYR A 418 -20.16 -21.46 -7.76
N SER A 419 -19.99 -20.86 -6.58
CA SER A 419 -19.55 -21.57 -5.38
C SER A 419 -20.69 -21.91 -4.40
N ASP A 420 -21.93 -21.51 -4.71
CA ASP A 420 -23.07 -21.64 -3.81
C ASP A 420 -22.83 -20.91 -2.47
N GLY A 421 -22.23 -19.72 -2.53
CA GLY A 421 -21.91 -18.89 -1.36
C GLY A 421 -20.78 -19.40 -0.47
N LYS A 422 -20.10 -20.49 -0.85
CA LYS A 422 -19.04 -21.11 -0.04
C LYS A 422 -17.68 -20.40 -0.14
N VAL A 423 -17.48 -19.61 -1.19
CA VAL A 423 -16.19 -18.98 -1.49
C VAL A 423 -15.70 -18.07 -0.37
N LEU A 424 -14.40 -18.16 -0.09
CA LEU A 424 -13.65 -17.18 0.67
C LEU A 424 -12.92 -16.29 -0.34
N PHE A 425 -13.44 -15.08 -0.51
CA PHE A 425 -13.07 -14.19 -1.62
C PHE A 425 -12.31 -12.97 -1.13
N ALA A 426 -11.17 -12.69 -1.75
CA ALA A 426 -10.46 -11.43 -1.61
C ALA A 426 -9.89 -10.97 -2.95
N SER A 427 -9.99 -9.69 -3.24
CA SER A 427 -9.57 -9.13 -4.53
C SER A 427 -8.70 -7.89 -4.36
N GLY A 428 -7.95 -7.52 -5.40
CA GLY A 428 -7.17 -6.28 -5.41
C GLY A 428 -8.04 -5.03 -5.61
N SER A 429 -9.08 -5.17 -6.44
CA SER A 429 -10.03 -4.11 -6.78
C SER A 429 -11.30 -4.19 -5.92
N PRO A 430 -12.01 -3.08 -5.67
CA PRO A 430 -13.24 -3.11 -4.89
C PRO A 430 -14.38 -3.78 -5.66
N PHE A 431 -15.21 -4.53 -4.93
CA PHE A 431 -16.51 -5.07 -5.37
C PHE A 431 -17.57 -4.72 -4.33
N ASP A 432 -18.83 -4.63 -4.76
CA ASP A 432 -19.93 -4.37 -3.85
C ASP A 432 -20.34 -5.64 -3.07
N PRO A 433 -20.85 -5.50 -1.83
CA PRO A 433 -21.49 -6.59 -1.12
C PRO A 433 -22.72 -7.10 -1.88
N ILE A 434 -23.04 -8.38 -1.71
CA ILE A 434 -24.21 -8.99 -2.36
C ILE A 434 -25.07 -9.75 -1.37
N ASP A 435 -26.39 -9.69 -1.53
CA ASP A 435 -27.32 -10.50 -0.76
C ASP A 435 -27.47 -11.88 -1.42
N PHE A 436 -27.15 -12.93 -0.68
CA PHE A 436 -27.21 -14.31 -1.16
C PHE A 436 -27.88 -15.21 -0.11
N HIS A 437 -28.99 -15.86 -0.49
CA HIS A 437 -29.82 -16.69 0.40
C HIS A 437 -30.19 -16.04 1.75
N GLY A 438 -30.49 -14.74 1.74
CA GLY A 438 -30.89 -13.99 2.93
C GLY A 438 -29.73 -13.57 3.85
N ARG A 439 -28.47 -13.79 3.45
CA ARG A 439 -27.26 -13.27 4.11
C ARG A 439 -26.51 -12.33 3.17
N THR A 440 -26.11 -11.17 3.66
CA THR A 440 -25.20 -10.29 2.92
C THR A 440 -23.78 -10.84 3.01
N LEU A 441 -23.15 -11.07 1.85
CA LEU A 441 -21.76 -11.49 1.73
C LEU A 441 -20.90 -10.29 1.31
N TYR A 442 -19.73 -10.17 1.95
CA TYR A 442 -18.82 -9.05 1.73
C TYR A 442 -17.54 -9.54 1.04
N PRO A 443 -17.12 -8.92 -0.08
CA PRO A 443 -15.84 -9.25 -0.69
C PRO A 443 -14.70 -8.70 0.17
N GLY A 444 -13.67 -9.51 0.40
CA GLY A 444 -12.42 -9.01 0.95
C GLY A 444 -11.71 -8.11 -0.06
N GLN A 445 -11.09 -7.03 0.40
CA GLN A 445 -10.21 -6.20 -0.41
C GLN A 445 -8.79 -6.26 0.15
N GLY A 446 -7.91 -6.97 -0.56
CA GLY A 446 -6.50 -7.11 -0.21
C GLY A 446 -5.70 -5.86 -0.57
N ASN A 447 -6.03 -4.73 0.05
CA ASN A 447 -5.37 -3.46 -0.21
C ASN A 447 -4.32 -3.12 0.87
N ASN A 448 -3.13 -2.72 0.40
CA ASN A 448 -1.95 -2.36 1.15
C ASN A 448 -2.20 -1.27 2.22
N MET A 449 -3.28 -0.49 2.09
CA MET A 449 -3.69 0.52 3.08
C MET A 449 -3.86 -0.01 4.49
N TYR A 450 -4.12 -1.32 4.66
CA TYR A 450 -4.15 -1.95 5.98
C TYR A 450 -2.77 -2.24 6.57
N ILE A 451 -1.71 -2.17 5.76
CA ILE A 451 -0.34 -2.53 6.14
C ILE A 451 0.53 -1.28 6.27
N PHE A 452 0.71 -0.51 5.20
CA PHE A 452 1.73 0.54 5.16
C PHE A 452 1.60 1.58 6.27
N PRO A 453 0.38 2.02 6.71
CA PRO A 453 0.27 3.01 7.77
C PRO A 453 0.87 2.48 9.09
N GLY A 454 0.46 1.29 9.51
CA GLY A 454 0.95 0.66 10.73
C GLY A 454 2.42 0.26 10.65
N LEU A 455 2.86 -0.29 9.51
CA LEU A 455 4.26 -0.64 9.26
C LEU A 455 5.17 0.59 9.35
N GLY A 456 4.87 1.65 8.60
CA GLY A 456 5.66 2.87 8.62
C GLY A 456 5.62 3.54 9.99
N PHE A 457 4.47 3.59 10.66
CA PHE A 457 4.36 4.18 11.99
C PHE A 457 5.18 3.41 13.05
N GLY A 458 5.12 2.08 13.04
CA GLY A 458 5.96 1.23 13.89
C GLY A 458 7.46 1.47 13.64
N CYS A 459 7.88 1.51 12.38
CA CYS A 459 9.26 1.82 11.99
C CYS A 459 9.73 3.19 12.53
N ILE A 460 8.89 4.22 12.40
CA ILE A 460 9.18 5.59 12.87
C ILE A 460 9.34 5.63 14.39
N LEU A 461 8.44 5.00 15.14
CA LEU A 461 8.49 4.99 16.61
C LEU A 461 9.67 4.18 17.14
N ALA A 462 9.98 3.04 16.51
CA ALA A 462 11.14 2.21 16.83
C ALA A 462 12.47 2.83 16.37
N ARG A 463 12.44 3.82 15.46
CA ARG A 463 13.62 4.41 14.83
C ARG A 463 14.51 3.34 14.20
N VAL A 464 13.92 2.55 13.32
CA VAL A 464 14.60 1.39 12.75
C VAL A 464 15.75 1.80 11.84
N ALA A 465 16.82 1.01 11.85
CA ALA A 465 17.94 1.16 10.90
C ALA A 465 17.53 0.76 9.48
N HIS A 466 16.76 -0.32 9.37
CA HIS A 466 16.23 -0.86 8.12
C HIS A 466 14.99 -1.74 8.38
N VAL A 467 14.22 -2.04 7.32
CA VAL A 467 13.01 -2.87 7.40
C VAL A 467 13.34 -4.32 7.06
N THR A 468 13.10 -5.23 8.01
CA THR A 468 13.36 -6.66 7.84
C THR A 468 12.11 -7.40 7.35
N ASN A 469 12.29 -8.61 6.78
CA ASN A 469 11.17 -9.46 6.39
C ASN A 469 10.28 -9.84 7.59
N SER A 470 10.86 -10.04 8.77
CA SER A 470 10.09 -10.38 9.98
C SER A 470 9.19 -9.23 10.45
N MET A 471 9.57 -7.98 10.20
CA MET A 471 8.70 -6.82 10.48
C MET A 471 7.50 -6.77 9.51
N VAL A 472 7.73 -7.05 8.23
CA VAL A 472 6.66 -7.15 7.22
C VAL A 472 5.71 -8.31 7.57
N GLU A 473 6.26 -9.47 7.92
CA GLU A 473 5.48 -10.63 8.37
C GLU A 473 4.68 -10.32 9.65
N ALA A 474 5.28 -9.64 10.62
CA ALA A 474 4.58 -9.22 11.84
C ALA A 474 3.40 -8.29 11.55
N SER A 475 3.51 -7.40 10.55
CA SER A 475 2.39 -6.54 10.13
C SER A 475 1.25 -7.35 9.50
N SER A 476 1.57 -8.38 8.71
CA SER A 476 0.58 -9.30 8.14
C SER A 476 -0.16 -10.10 9.21
N LEU A 477 0.57 -10.61 10.20
CA LEU A 477 0.00 -11.35 11.34
C LEU A 477 -0.86 -10.44 12.22
N GLY A 478 -0.39 -9.21 12.47
CA GLY A 478 -1.15 -8.20 13.19
C GLY A 478 -2.52 -7.94 12.55
N LEU A 479 -2.53 -7.71 11.23
CA LEU A 479 -3.77 -7.52 10.47
C LEU A 479 -4.66 -8.78 10.49
N ALA A 480 -4.08 -9.97 10.34
CA ALA A 480 -4.86 -11.20 10.32
C ALA A 480 -5.57 -11.44 11.67
N ASN A 481 -4.92 -11.04 12.76
CA ASN A 481 -5.42 -11.23 14.11
C ASN A 481 -6.32 -10.08 14.61
N SER A 482 -6.49 -8.99 13.85
CA SER A 482 -7.25 -7.80 14.29
C SER A 482 -8.76 -7.88 14.09
N LEU A 483 -9.28 -8.98 13.52
CA LEU A 483 -10.72 -9.17 13.33
C LEU A 483 -11.46 -9.25 14.68
N THR A 484 -12.54 -8.49 14.83
CA THR A 484 -13.47 -8.63 15.97
C THR A 484 -14.31 -9.89 15.86
N GLU A 485 -15.04 -10.24 16.93
CA GLU A 485 -15.97 -11.36 16.90
C GLU A 485 -17.05 -11.18 15.83
N ASP A 486 -17.72 -10.01 15.79
CA ASP A 486 -18.73 -9.68 14.78
C ASP A 486 -18.20 -9.80 13.34
N GLU A 487 -16.94 -9.42 13.09
CA GLU A 487 -16.31 -9.55 11.78
C GLU A 487 -16.00 -11.02 11.44
N ARG A 488 -15.63 -11.84 12.43
CA ARG A 488 -15.42 -13.28 12.28
C ARG A 488 -16.73 -14.02 12.02
N GLU A 489 -17.81 -13.68 12.72
CA GLU A 489 -19.16 -14.22 12.49
C GLU A 489 -19.67 -13.91 11.08
N GLN A 490 -19.22 -12.80 10.49
CA GLN A 490 -19.50 -12.42 9.10
C GLN A 490 -18.55 -13.07 8.09
N ASP A 491 -17.65 -13.96 8.51
CA ASP A 491 -16.60 -14.59 7.68
C ASP A 491 -15.70 -13.56 6.96
N LEU A 492 -15.51 -12.36 7.52
CA LEU A 492 -14.67 -11.34 6.89
C LEU A 492 -13.21 -11.79 6.88
N LEU A 493 -12.52 -11.56 5.76
CA LEU A 493 -11.08 -11.84 5.64
C LEU A 493 -10.21 -10.67 6.13
N TYR A 494 -10.75 -9.46 6.09
CA TYR A 494 -10.12 -8.22 6.52
C TYR A 494 -11.09 -7.42 7.41
N PRO A 495 -10.57 -6.64 8.36
CA PRO A 495 -11.40 -5.83 9.24
C PRO A 495 -12.03 -4.64 8.50
N ARG A 496 -13.10 -4.08 9.08
CA ARG A 496 -13.78 -2.89 8.54
C ARG A 496 -12.83 -1.68 8.49
N ILE A 497 -12.87 -0.91 7.41
CA ILE A 497 -11.97 0.23 7.17
C ILE A 497 -12.13 1.34 8.23
N GLU A 498 -13.31 1.45 8.84
CA GLU A 498 -13.59 2.38 9.94
C GLU A 498 -12.64 2.17 11.14
N ARG A 499 -12.11 0.94 11.31
CA ARG A 499 -11.17 0.59 12.38
C ARG A 499 -9.70 0.78 12.00
N ILE A 500 -9.40 1.40 10.85
CA ILE A 500 -8.03 1.48 10.32
C ILE A 500 -7.00 2.06 11.31
N ARG A 501 -7.43 2.96 12.21
CA ARG A 501 -6.56 3.52 13.26
C ARG A 501 -6.20 2.52 14.35
N GLU A 502 -7.19 1.75 14.81
CA GLU A 502 -6.99 0.66 15.77
C GLU A 502 -6.05 -0.40 15.17
N ILE A 503 -6.32 -0.80 13.92
CA ILE A 503 -5.52 -1.78 13.19
C ILE A 503 -4.09 -1.29 12.98
N SER A 504 -3.91 -0.03 12.58
CA SER A 504 -2.58 0.56 12.39
C SER A 504 -1.79 0.62 13.70
N ALA A 505 -2.45 0.91 14.83
CA ALA A 505 -1.81 0.89 16.14
C ALA A 505 -1.36 -0.52 16.54
N ALA A 506 -2.23 -1.53 16.36
CA ALA A 506 -1.89 -2.93 16.63
C ALA A 506 -0.72 -3.41 15.74
N ASN A 507 -0.76 -3.09 14.45
CA ASN A 507 0.32 -3.39 13.51
C ASN A 507 1.63 -2.70 13.91
N ALA A 508 1.58 -1.45 14.34
CA ALA A 508 2.77 -0.72 14.81
C ALA A 508 3.39 -1.40 16.04
N VAL A 509 2.60 -1.88 17.00
CA VAL A 509 3.09 -2.64 18.16
C VAL A 509 3.83 -3.90 17.71
N ALA A 510 3.21 -4.71 16.83
CA ALA A 510 3.80 -5.93 16.31
C ALA A 510 5.12 -5.67 15.57
N VAL A 511 5.16 -4.62 14.75
CA VAL A 511 6.35 -4.18 14.00
C VAL A 511 7.46 -3.72 14.95
N ILE A 512 7.15 -2.95 15.98
CA ILE A 512 8.14 -2.52 16.99
C ILE A 512 8.76 -3.74 17.68
N ARG A 513 7.96 -4.74 18.05
CA ARG A 513 8.47 -5.99 18.66
C ARG A 513 9.33 -6.80 17.70
N ALA A 514 8.93 -6.91 16.43
CA ALA A 514 9.74 -7.57 15.41
C ALA A 514 11.08 -6.85 15.20
N ALA A 515 11.08 -5.51 15.17
CA ALA A 515 12.30 -4.71 15.06
C ALA A 515 13.24 -4.91 16.25
N GLN A 516 12.70 -4.96 17.48
CA GLN A 516 13.46 -5.23 18.70
C GLN A 516 14.08 -6.63 18.68
N LYS A 517 13.31 -7.65 18.29
CA LYS A 517 13.79 -9.03 18.15
C LYS A 517 14.89 -9.16 17.10
N ALA A 518 14.76 -8.41 16.00
CA ALA A 518 15.77 -8.36 14.94
C ALA A 518 16.99 -7.49 15.28
N GLY A 519 16.96 -6.74 16.40
CA GLY A 519 18.06 -5.86 16.81
C GLY A 519 18.25 -4.62 15.94
N VAL A 520 17.23 -4.24 15.16
CA VAL A 520 17.29 -3.10 14.20
C VAL A 520 16.64 -1.83 14.75
N ASP A 521 16.09 -1.84 15.96
CA ASP A 521 15.50 -0.67 16.60
C ASP A 521 16.56 0.22 17.29
N HIS A 522 16.34 1.53 17.30
CA HIS A 522 17.19 2.48 18.05
C HIS A 522 16.44 3.19 19.20
N SER A 523 15.19 2.82 19.45
CA SER A 523 14.37 3.40 20.51
C SER A 523 14.47 2.59 21.82
N ALA A 524 15.59 2.74 22.52
CA ALA A 524 15.88 2.00 23.76
C ALA A 524 14.81 2.13 24.85
N LYS A 525 14.05 3.23 24.87
CA LYS A 525 12.94 3.45 25.82
C LYS A 525 11.79 2.47 25.60
N LEU A 526 11.50 2.09 24.35
CA LEU A 526 10.37 1.20 24.02
C LEU A 526 10.65 -0.26 24.39
N ARG A 527 11.93 -0.65 24.53
CA ARG A 527 12.32 -2.02 24.91
C ARG A 527 11.89 -2.39 26.33
N LYS A 528 11.68 -1.40 27.19
CA LYS A 528 11.32 -1.57 28.60
C LYS A 528 9.81 -1.62 28.84
N LEU A 529 9.01 -1.24 27.85
CA LEU A 529 7.56 -1.21 27.96
C LEU A 529 7.00 -2.62 27.82
N SER A 530 6.02 -2.98 28.66
CA SER A 530 5.15 -4.14 28.40
C SER A 530 4.34 -3.94 27.11
N ASP A 531 3.65 -4.98 26.63
CA ASP A 531 2.82 -4.87 25.42
C ASP A 531 1.67 -3.88 25.60
N ASP A 532 1.03 -3.85 26.77
CA ASP A 532 -0.05 -2.90 27.09
C ASP A 532 0.46 -1.45 27.20
N GLU A 533 1.63 -1.27 27.82
CA GLU A 533 2.28 0.04 27.90
C GLU A 533 2.72 0.54 26.52
N LEU A 534 3.22 -0.37 25.67
CA LEU A 534 3.60 -0.06 24.30
C LEU A 534 2.38 0.30 23.46
N ALA A 535 1.28 -0.46 23.54
CA ALA A 535 0.03 -0.15 22.85
C ALA A 535 -0.52 1.23 23.28
N SER A 536 -0.51 1.52 24.59
CA SER A 536 -0.90 2.82 25.14
C SER A 536 0.02 3.96 24.67
N PHE A 537 1.32 3.70 24.55
CA PHE A 537 2.28 4.67 24.01
C PHE A 537 2.03 4.94 22.51
N VAL A 538 1.82 3.89 21.72
CA VAL A 538 1.53 3.98 20.28
C VAL A 538 0.25 4.80 20.07
N GLY A 539 -0.84 4.45 20.77
CA GLY A 539 -2.12 5.17 20.67
C GLY A 539 -2.01 6.66 21.02
N ARG A 540 -1.31 7.00 22.10
CA ARG A 540 -1.06 8.41 22.48
C ARG A 540 -0.13 9.16 21.51
N SER A 541 0.64 8.43 20.70
CA SER A 541 1.54 9.02 19.70
C SER A 541 0.83 9.34 18.39
N MET A 542 -0.38 8.80 18.17
CA MET A 542 -1.19 9.08 16.99
C MET A 542 -1.78 10.49 17.08
N TRP A 543 -1.52 11.30 16.06
CA TRP A 543 -2.11 12.61 15.87
C TRP A 543 -3.60 12.51 15.50
N SER A 544 -4.40 13.45 15.98
CA SER A 544 -5.80 13.64 15.63
C SER A 544 -6.03 15.11 15.23
N PRO A 545 -6.91 15.37 14.25
CA PRO A 545 -7.28 16.70 13.78
C PRO A 545 -8.14 17.50 14.77
#